data_AF-A0A843AXT2-F1
#
_entry.id   AF-A0A843AXT2-F1
#
_cell.length_a   1.000
_cell.length_b   1.000
_cell.length_c   1.000
_cell.angle_alpha   90.00
_cell.angle_beta   90.00
_cell.angle_gamma   90.00
#
_symmetry.space_group_name_H-M   'P 1'
#
loop_
_entity.id
_entity.type
_entity.pdbx_description
1 polymer ?
#
loop_
_entity_poly.entity_id
_entity_poly.type
_entity_poly.pdbx_seq_one_letter_code
_entity_poly.pdbx_strand_id
1 'polypeptide(L)'
;MAQTRNAKDERMFTVELRSKGDVKNVSLDEDEKIVIEGSIGSFKRAQFVEDLVMEVIGSNGELRIDLTSMDLSHSVRPERPKNDRRSDR
;
A
#
# COMPACT_ATOMS: atom_id res chain seq x y z
N MET A 1 8.55 25.31 1.70
CA MET A 1 8.40 23.98 2.33
C MET A 1 6.91 23.78 2.55
N ALA A 2 6.26 22.96 1.73
CA ALA A 2 4.82 22.76 1.82
C ALA A 2 4.52 21.83 2.99
N GLN A 3 3.77 22.32 3.97
CA GLN A 3 3.13 21.52 5.00
C GLN A 3 2.04 20.68 4.33
N THR A 4 2.23 19.37 4.26
CA THR A 4 1.16 18.46 3.81
C THR A 4 0.15 18.30 4.94
N ARG A 5 -1.13 18.34 4.55
CA ARG A 5 -2.31 18.43 5.41
C ARG A 5 -2.36 17.28 6.42
N ASN A 6 -2.57 17.59 7.69
CA ASN A 6 -3.02 16.61 8.68
C ASN A 6 -4.43 16.13 8.30
N ALA A 7 -4.54 15.06 7.52
CA ALA A 7 -5.77 14.30 7.35
C ALA A 7 -5.68 13.06 8.24
N LYS A 8 -6.65 12.89 9.15
CA LYS A 8 -6.69 11.85 10.18
C LYS A 8 -6.66 10.40 9.64
N ASP A 9 -6.73 10.24 8.32
CA ASP A 9 -6.83 8.96 7.60
C ASP A 9 -5.73 8.76 6.54
N GLU A 10 -4.77 9.69 6.42
CA GLU A 10 -3.66 9.51 5.48
C GLU A 10 -2.72 8.41 5.99
N ARG A 11 -2.39 7.45 5.12
CA ARG A 11 -1.40 6.40 5.41
C ARG A 11 -0.14 6.69 4.61
N MET A 12 0.98 6.80 5.31
CA MET A 12 2.26 6.99 4.66
C MET A 12 2.88 5.64 4.34
N PHE A 13 3.62 5.59 3.24
CA PHE A 13 4.50 4.46 2.96
C PHE A 13 5.88 4.96 2.57
N THR A 14 6.89 4.16 2.86
CA THR A 14 8.27 4.37 2.43
C THR A 14 8.81 3.07 1.87
N VAL A 15 9.46 3.15 0.72
CA VAL A 15 10.23 2.03 0.17
C VAL A 15 11.71 2.43 0.13
N GLU A 16 12.55 1.64 0.79
CA GLU A 16 14.00 1.78 0.72
C GLU A 16 14.57 0.63 -0.11
N LEU A 17 15.28 0.95 -1.18
CA LEU A 17 15.89 -0.01 -2.09
C LEU A 17 17.41 0.15 -2.08
N ARG A 18 18.14 -0.97 -2.16
CA ARG A 18 19.61 -0.97 -2.12
C ARG A 18 20.25 -0.25 -3.29
N SER A 19 19.64 -0.29 -4.46
CA SER A 19 20.21 0.30 -5.66
C SER A 19 19.15 0.87 -6.59
N LYS A 20 19.58 1.78 -7.48
CA LYS A 20 18.72 2.29 -8.56
C LYS A 20 18.25 1.18 -9.51
N GLY A 21 19.01 0.09 -9.64
CA GLY A 21 18.64 -1.05 -10.49
C GLY A 21 17.47 -1.87 -9.93
N ASP A 22 17.15 -1.72 -8.65
CA ASP A 22 15.98 -2.35 -8.03
C ASP A 22 14.67 -1.58 -8.31
N VAL A 23 14.76 -0.39 -8.93
CA VAL A 23 13.61 0.37 -9.44
C VAL A 23 13.32 -0.07 -10.88
N LYS A 24 12.09 -0.50 -11.13
CA LYS A 24 11.63 -0.90 -12.46
C LYS A 24 10.99 0.26 -13.22
N ASN A 25 10.15 1.04 -12.55
CA ASN A 25 9.44 2.16 -13.17
C ASN A 25 9.08 3.22 -12.13
N VAL A 26 9.23 4.49 -12.49
CA VAL A 26 8.64 5.62 -11.76
C VAL A 26 7.96 6.49 -12.81
N SER A 27 6.64 6.51 -12.77
CA SER A 27 5.81 7.30 -13.67
C SER A 27 4.99 8.29 -12.85
N LEU A 28 5.13 9.56 -13.21
CA LEU A 28 4.40 10.70 -12.66
C LEU A 28 3.63 11.26 -13.84
N ASP A 29 2.36 10.89 -13.97
CA ASP A 29 1.48 11.49 -14.96
C ASP A 29 0.93 12.81 -14.43
N GLU A 30 0.78 13.80 -15.30
CA GLU A 30 0.27 15.13 -14.93
C GLU A 30 -1.22 15.06 -14.52
N ASP A 31 -1.93 14.02 -15.00
CA ASP A 31 -3.38 13.86 -14.86
C ASP A 31 -3.77 12.67 -13.95
N GLU A 32 -3.24 12.62 -12.73
CA GLU A 32 -3.81 11.92 -11.54
C GLU A 32 -3.15 10.60 -11.09
N LYS A 33 -2.31 9.92 -11.87
CA LYS A 33 -1.74 8.63 -11.44
C LYS A 33 -0.22 8.62 -11.29
N ILE A 34 0.23 8.26 -10.10
CA ILE A 34 1.64 7.99 -9.80
C ILE A 34 1.83 6.47 -9.69
N VAL A 35 2.81 5.94 -10.41
CA VAL A 35 3.19 4.51 -10.34
C VAL A 35 4.66 4.42 -9.96
N ILE A 36 4.92 3.71 -8.85
CA ILE A 36 6.26 3.36 -8.40
C ILE A 36 6.34 1.83 -8.40
N GLU A 37 7.13 1.27 -9.29
CA GLU A 37 7.40 -0.17 -9.37
C GLU A 37 8.87 -0.45 -9.12
N GLY A 38 9.14 -1.45 -8.28
CA GLY A 38 10.47 -1.93 -7.98
C GLY A 38 10.40 -3.28 -7.29
N SER A 39 11.56 -3.81 -6.90
CA SER A 39 11.66 -5.07 -6.19
C SER A 39 12.44 -4.90 -4.90
N ILE A 40 11.84 -5.28 -3.77
CA ILE A 40 12.57 -5.44 -2.50
C ILE A 40 13.38 -6.75 -2.47
N GLY A 41 13.42 -7.50 -3.58
CA GLY A 41 14.10 -8.79 -3.67
C GLY A 41 13.28 -9.94 -3.09
N SER A 42 13.95 -11.03 -2.70
CA SER A 42 13.25 -12.19 -2.10
C SER A 42 12.73 -11.85 -0.70
N PHE A 43 11.51 -12.30 -0.40
CA PHE A 43 10.89 -12.09 0.91
C PHE A 43 11.75 -12.69 2.03
N LYS A 44 11.96 -11.92 3.11
CA LYS A 44 12.67 -12.39 4.31
C LYS A 44 11.74 -12.45 5.52
N ARG A 45 11.03 -11.36 5.81
CA ARG A 45 10.06 -11.30 6.91
C ARG A 45 9.06 -10.15 6.71
N ALA A 46 7.92 -10.26 7.38
CA ALA A 46 6.98 -9.17 7.60
C ALA A 46 6.65 -9.09 9.09
N GLN A 47 6.58 -7.88 9.65
CA GLN A 47 6.31 -7.67 11.07
C GLN A 47 5.58 -6.34 11.30
N PHE A 48 4.88 -6.25 12.42
CA PHE A 48 4.43 -4.95 12.95
C PHE A 48 5.47 -4.41 13.92
N VAL A 49 5.80 -3.13 13.80
CA VAL A 49 6.60 -2.39 14.77
C VAL A 49 5.65 -1.53 15.60
N GLU A 50 5.67 -1.76 16.91
CA GLU A 50 4.86 -1.04 17.90
C GLU A 50 3.35 -1.03 17.58
N ASP A 51 2.85 -2.05 16.87
CA ASP A 51 1.46 -2.18 16.40
C ASP A 51 0.94 -1.05 15.48
N LEU A 52 1.84 -0.18 15.01
CA LEU A 52 1.51 1.04 14.25
C LEU A 52 2.02 1.02 12.80
N VAL A 53 3.07 0.25 12.53
CA VAL A 53 3.73 0.22 11.22
C VAL A 53 3.93 -1.22 10.77
N MET A 54 3.52 -1.54 9.54
CA MET A 54 3.85 -2.81 8.89
C MET A 54 5.16 -2.66 8.11
N GLU A 55 6.15 -3.45 8.50
CA GLU A 55 7.43 -3.56 7.78
C GLU A 55 7.48 -4.87 7.00
N VAL A 56 7.79 -4.79 5.71
CA VAL A 56 8.07 -5.94 4.84
C VAL A 56 9.52 -5.86 4.38
N ILE A 57 10.33 -6.82 4.81
CA ILE A 57 11.76 -6.86 4.53
C ILE A 57 12.05 -7.91 3.46
N GLY A 58 12.71 -7.47 2.40
CA GLY A 58 13.23 -8.33 1.35
C GLY A 58 14.76 -8.37 1.31
N SER A 59 15.32 -9.10 0.35
CA SER A 59 16.77 -9.21 0.19
C SER A 59 17.44 -7.92 -0.25
N ASN A 60 16.73 -7.04 -0.95
CA ASN A 60 17.23 -5.83 -1.60
C ASN A 60 16.55 -4.54 -1.14
N GLY A 61 15.67 -4.61 -0.15
CA GLY A 61 14.97 -3.44 0.34
C GLY A 61 13.96 -3.73 1.44
N GLU A 62 13.27 -2.69 1.84
CA GLU A 62 12.25 -2.69 2.87
C GLU A 62 11.09 -1.78 2.46
N LEU A 63 9.87 -2.24 2.68
CA LEU A 63 8.65 -1.45 2.55
C LEU A 63 8.06 -1.25 3.94
N ARG A 64 7.89 0.02 4.33
CA ARG A 64 7.17 0.42 5.54
C ARG A 64 5.88 1.08 5.15
N ILE A 65 4.79 0.70 5.81
CA ILE A 65 3.49 1.35 5.65
C ILE A 65 2.95 1.61 7.04
N ASP A 66 2.51 2.84 7.29
CA ASP A 66 1.74 3.18 8.48
C ASP A 66 0.42 2.43 8.38
N LEU A 67 0.31 1.31 9.09
CA LEU A 67 -0.85 0.43 9.13
C LEU A 67 -0.94 -0.07 10.55
N THR A 68 -2.08 0.18 11.19
CA THR A 68 -2.32 -0.39 12.52
C THR A 68 -2.80 -1.84 12.37
N SER A 69 -2.52 -2.68 13.35
CA SER A 69 -3.04 -4.06 13.38
C SER A 69 -4.58 -4.10 13.33
N MET A 70 -5.25 -3.07 13.83
CA MET A 70 -6.70 -2.91 13.77
C MET A 70 -7.22 -2.64 12.34
N ASP A 71 -6.44 -1.97 11.48
CA ASP A 71 -6.81 -1.71 10.08
C ASP A 71 -6.94 -3.02 9.29
N LEU A 72 -6.14 -4.04 9.61
CA LEU A 72 -6.20 -5.36 8.94
C LEU A 72 -7.48 -6.15 9.27
N SER A 73 -8.04 -5.96 10.46
CA SER A 73 -9.27 -6.66 10.88
C SER A 73 -10.55 -6.12 10.23
N HIS A 74 -10.49 -4.96 9.57
CA HIS A 74 -11.61 -4.32 8.89
C HIS A 74 -11.64 -4.60 7.37
N SER A 75 -11.09 -5.74 6.93
CA SER A 75 -11.18 -6.15 5.52
C SER A 75 -12.65 -6.18 5.07
N VAL A 76 -12.97 -5.26 4.15
CA VAL A 76 -14.28 -5.02 3.56
C VAL A 76 -15.02 -6.33 3.27
N ARG A 77 -16.18 -6.54 3.91
CA ARG A 77 -17.10 -7.59 3.48
C ARG A 77 -17.47 -7.27 2.03
N PRO A 78 -17.24 -8.16 1.04
CA PRO A 78 -17.66 -7.89 -0.32
C PRO A 78 -19.17 -7.67 -0.30
N GLU A 79 -19.63 -6.51 -0.78
CA GLU A 79 -21.05 -6.27 -1.00
C GLU A 79 -21.55 -7.36 -1.94
N ARG A 80 -22.50 -8.19 -1.47
CA ARG A 80 -23.14 -9.18 -2.33
C ARG A 80 -23.88 -8.40 -3.43
N PRO A 81 -23.66 -8.70 -4.72
CA PRO A 81 -24.42 -8.05 -5.77
C PRO A 81 -25.92 -8.30 -5.55
N LYS A 82 -26.72 -7.23 -5.49
CA LYS A 82 -28.18 -7.33 -5.50
C LYS A 82 -28.57 -7.94 -6.86
N ASN A 83 -28.98 -9.20 -6.82
CA ASN A 83 -29.50 -9.88 -7.99
C ASN A 83 -30.89 -9.28 -8.31
N ASP A 84 -30.92 -8.21 -9.11
CA ASP A 84 -32.14 -7.68 -9.71
C ASP A 84 -32.68 -8.72 -10.69
N ARG A 85 -33.50 -9.63 -10.18
CA ARG A 85 -34.39 -10.43 -11.01
C ARG A 85 -35.41 -9.47 -11.60
N ARG A 86 -35.11 -8.93 -12.79
CA ARG A 86 -36.16 -8.51 -13.72
C ARG A 86 -36.99 -9.75 -14.03
N SER A 87 -38.14 -9.85 -13.37
CA SER A 87 -39.20 -10.74 -13.78
C SER A 87 -39.76 -10.18 -15.09
N ASP A 88 -39.29 -10.74 -16.21
CA ASP A 88 -40.13 -10.80 -17.40
C ASP A 88 -41.34 -11.67 -17.06
N ARG A 89 -42.49 -11.03 -16.89
CA ARG A 89 -43.83 -11.58 -17.14
C ARG A 89 -44.87 -10.47 -17.17
#